data_AF-A0AAW2MCT9-F1
#
_entry.id   AF-A0AAW2MCT9-F1
#
_cell.length_a   1.000
_cell.length_b   1.000
_cell.length_c   1.000
_cell.angle_alpha   90.00
_cell.angle_beta   90.00
_cell.angle_gamma   90.00
#
_symmetry.space_group_name_H-M   'P 1'
#
loop_
_entity.id
_entity.type
_entity.pdbx_description
1 polymer ?
#
loop_
_entity_poly.entity_id
_entity_poly.type
_entity_poly.pdbx_seq_one_letter_code
_entity_poly.pdbx_strand_id
1 'polypeptide(L)' 'IVKNYAYNDEGRHIRIRLAAVKELLKNGIISLDYLGSERNLANPLTKGMTKRIILETSRAMGLKPLE' A
#
# COMPACT_ATOMS: atom_id res chain seq x y z
N ILE A 1 -11.10 -3.96 23.16
CA ILE A 1 -9.80 -3.40 22.70
C ILE A 1 -8.86 -4.58 22.46
N VAL A 2 -8.65 -4.97 21.19
CA VAL A 2 -7.80 -6.12 20.86
C VAL A 2 -6.33 -5.75 21.11
N LYS A 3 -5.70 -6.40 22.09
CA LYS A 3 -4.27 -6.24 22.37
C LYS A 3 -3.48 -7.09 21.39
N ASN A 4 -2.62 -6.44 20.64
CA ASN A 4 -1.82 -7.03 19.57
C ASN A 4 -0.42 -7.35 20.13
N TYR A 5 -0.21 -8.60 20.54
CA TYR A 5 1.03 -9.07 21.20
C TYR A 5 2.23 -9.21 20.24
N ALA A 6 2.02 -9.09 18.92
CA ALA A 6 3.06 -9.22 17.90
C ALA A 6 3.94 -7.96 17.70
N TYR A 7 3.65 -6.86 18.41
CA TYR A 7 4.25 -5.54 18.17
C TYR A 7 5.42 -5.18 19.11
N ASN A 8 5.99 -6.15 19.82
CA ASN A 8 6.78 -5.84 21.01
C ASN A 8 8.27 -5.56 20.79
N ASP A 9 8.89 -5.88 19.64
CA ASP A 9 10.34 -5.61 19.50
C ASP A 9 10.86 -5.12 18.15
N GLU A 10 10.17 -5.33 17.03
CA GLU A 10 10.71 -4.92 15.72
C GLU A 10 9.77 -3.95 14.97
N GLY A 11 10.30 -2.76 14.66
CA GLY A 11 9.69 -1.85 13.69
C GLY A 11 9.01 -0.60 14.28
N ARG A 12 9.76 0.27 14.97
CA ARG A 12 9.31 1.64 15.34
C ARG A 12 8.62 2.35 14.17
N HIS A 13 9.17 2.19 12.96
CA HIS A 13 8.63 2.79 11.73
C HIS A 13 7.23 2.27 11.37
N ILE A 14 6.95 0.98 11.57
CA ILE A 14 5.61 0.39 11.34
C ILE A 14 4.60 0.98 12.33
N ARG A 15 4.98 1.08 13.61
CA ARG A 15 4.08 1.64 14.64
C ARG A 15 3.70 3.08 14.36
N ILE A 16 4.67 3.91 13.97
CA ILE A 16 4.44 5.33 13.66
C ILE A 16 3.48 5.44 12.46
N ARG A 17 3.71 4.68 11.39
CA ARG A 17 2.82 4.68 10.21
C ARG A 17 1.41 4.22 10.56
N LEU A 18 1.29 3.14 11.34
CA LEU A 18 -0.01 2.62 11.75
C LEU A 18 -0.77 3.60 12.64
N ALA A 19 -0.09 4.32 13.53
CA ALA A 19 -0.70 5.34 14.37
C ALA A 19 -1.30 6.47 13.54
N ALA A 20 -0.55 6.99 12.56
CA ALA A 20 -1.03 8.03 11.65
C ALA A 20 -2.24 7.57 10.83
N VAL A 21 -2.19 6.37 10.23
CA VAL A 21 -3.32 5.81 9.45
C VAL A 21 -4.57 5.62 10.34
N LYS A 22 -4.40 5.16 11.58
CA LYS A 22 -5.52 5.01 12.53
C LYS A 22 -6.16 6.34 12.89
N GLU A 23 -5.39 7.41 13.01
CA GLU A 23 -5.93 8.75 13.28
C GLU A 23 -6.76 9.26 12.10
N LEU A 24 -6.27 9.09 10.87
CA LEU A 24 -7.02 9.45 9.66
C LEU A 24 -8.33 8.66 9.54
N LEU A 25 -8.32 7.36 9.86
CA LEU A 25 -9.53 6.53 9.88
C LEU A 25 -10.53 7.00 10.94
N LYS A 26 -10.07 7.31 12.16
CA LYS A 26 -10.92 7.80 13.25
C LYS A 26 -11.59 9.12 12.91
N ASN A 27 -10.87 10.00 12.22
CA ASN A 27 -11.37 11.30 11.79
C ASN A 27 -12.26 11.20 10.54
N GLY A 28 -12.44 9.99 9.98
CA GLY A 28 -13.25 9.76 8.77
C GLY A 28 -12.65 10.37 7.50
N ILE A 29 -11.37 10.76 7.52
CA ILE A 29 -10.68 11.37 6.38
C ILE A 29 -10.41 10.33 5.29
N ILE A 30 -10.12 9.10 5.71
CA ILE A 30 -9.92 7.95 4.82
C ILE A 30 -10.88 6.82 5.23
N SER A 31 -11.33 6.05 4.24
CA SER A 31 -11.98 4.75 4.44
C SER A 31 -11.00 3.63 4.06
N LEU A 32 -11.24 2.42 4.55
CA LEU A 32 -10.41 1.25 4.27
C LEU A 32 -11.28 0.10 3.81
N ASP A 33 -11.10 -0.28 2.54
CA ASP A 33 -11.73 -1.46 1.94
C ASP A 33 -10.66 -2.43 1.43
N TYR A 34 -10.92 -3.72 1.58
CA TYR A 34 -10.05 -4.75 1.05
C TYR A 34 -10.41 -5.05 -0.41
N LEU A 35 -9.41 -5.01 -1.29
CA LEU A 35 -9.51 -5.43 -2.67
C LEU A 35 -8.62 -6.65 -2.89
N GLY A 36 -9.17 -7.66 -3.57
CA GLY A 36 -8.39 -8.82 -4.03
C GLY A 36 -7.21 -8.41 -4.91
N SER A 37 -6.13 -9.18 -4.87
CA SER A 37 -4.88 -8.86 -5.58
C SER A 37 -5.09 -8.69 -7.08
N GLU A 38 -6.00 -9.47 -7.68
CA GLU A 38 -6.36 -9.40 -9.09
C GLU A 38 -7.06 -8.09 -9.48
N ARG A 39 -7.71 -7.41 -8.52
CA ARG A 39 -8.37 -6.11 -8.71
C ARG A 39 -7.51 -4.93 -8.22
N ASN A 40 -6.33 -5.20 -7.66
CA ASN A 40 -5.46 -4.17 -7.11
C ASN A 40 -4.59 -3.53 -8.20
N LEU A 41 -5.07 -2.43 -8.77
CA LEU A 41 -4.36 -1.65 -9.80
C LEU A 41 -3.01 -1.08 -9.34
N ALA A 42 -2.79 -0.94 -8.02
CA ALA A 42 -1.52 -0.46 -7.48
C ALA A 42 -0.48 -1.58 -7.30
N ASN A 43 -0.88 -2.85 -7.45
CA ASN A 43 0.03 -3.99 -7.28
C ASN A 43 1.21 -3.96 -8.27
N PRO A 44 1.02 -3.63 -9.57
CA PRO A 44 2.14 -3.42 -10.50
C PRO A 44 3.12 -2.31 -10.11
N LEU A 45 2.67 -1.32 -9.33
CA LEU A 45 3.46 -0.16 -8.93
C LEU A 45 4.24 -0.37 -7.62
N THR A 46 3.89 -1.40 -6.84
CA THR A 46 4.44 -1.64 -5.50
C THR A 46 5.29 -2.91 -5.41
N LYS A 47 5.27 -3.74 -6.45
CA LYS A 47 6.08 -4.95 -6.55
C LYS A 47 7.38 -4.68 -7.31
N GLY A 48 8.43 -5.40 -6.95
CA GLY A 48 9.68 -5.45 -7.72
C GLY A 48 9.48 -6.21 -9.02
N MET A 49 8.80 -5.59 -9.97
CA MET A 49 8.60 -6.14 -11.31
C MET A 49 9.78 -5.78 -12.20
N THR A 50 10.05 -6.63 -13.20
CA THR A 50 11.03 -6.30 -14.25
C THR A 50 10.62 -5.01 -14.95
N LYS A 51 11.58 -4.15 -15.29
CA LYS A 51 11.33 -2.86 -15.98
C LYS A 51 10.40 -3.00 -17.19
N ARG A 52 10.48 -4.10 -17.92
CA ARG A 52 9.60 -4.43 -19.05
C ARG A 52 8.12 -4.48 -18.68
N ILE A 53 7.78 -5.17 -17.59
CA ILE A 53 6.39 -5.29 -17.12
C ILE A 53 5.89 -3.93 -16.62
N ILE A 54 6.75 -3.16 -15.94
CA ILE A 54 6.42 -1.80 -15.50
C ILE A 54 6.15 -0.91 -16.72
N LEU A 55 6.97 -0.97 -17.76
CA LEU A 55 6.82 -0.21 -19.01
C LEU A 55 5.50 -0.56 -19.72
N GLU A 56 5.23 -1.85 -19.89
CA GLU A 56 4.01 -2.36 -20.54
C GLU A 56 2.75 -1.97 -19.75
N THR A 57 2.76 -2.15 -18.42
CA THR A 57 1.62 -1.79 -17.57
C THR A 57 1.42 -0.28 -17.50
N SER A 58 2.51 0.51 -17.39
CA SER A 58 2.42 1.98 -17.36
C SER A 58 1.83 2.53 -18.65
N ARG A 59 2.22 1.99 -19.82
CA ARG A 59 1.62 2.36 -21.11
C ARG A 59 0.14 1.99 -21.18
N ALA A 60 -0.23 0.79 -20.73
CA ALA A 60 -1.63 0.36 -20.69
C ALA A 60 -2.50 1.24 -19.78
N MET A 61 -1.91 1.79 -18.72
CA MET A 61 -2.55 2.74 -17.81
C MET A 61 -2.54 4.20 -18.31
N GLY A 62 -1.95 4.48 -19.48
CA GLY A 62 -1.81 5.84 -20.01
C GLY A 62 -0.80 6.71 -19.25
N LEU A 63 0.08 6.10 -18.46
CA LEU A 63 1.12 6.78 -17.70
C LEU A 63 2.38 6.94 -18.55
N LYS A 64 3.11 8.05 -18.35
CA LYS A 64 4.44 8.22 -18.94
C LYS A 64 5.38 7.16 -18.34
N PRO A 65 5.96 6.26 -19.15
CA PRO A 65 6.84 5.24 -18.60
C PRO A 65 8.15 5.86 -18.09
N LEU A 66 8.69 5.31 -17.00
CA LEU A 66 10.02 5.65 -16.52
C LEU A 66 11.07 5.00 -17.44
N GLU A 67 11.89 5.84 -18.07
CA GLU A 67 13.04 5.43 -18.90
C GLU A 67 14.19 4.84 -18.06
#